data_AF-A0A1X1Y470-F1
#
_entry.id   AF-A0A1X1Y470-F1
#
_cell.length_a   1.000
_cell.length_b   1.000
_cell.length_c   1.000
_cell.angle_alpha   90.00
_cell.angle_beta   90.00
_cell.angle_gamma   90.00
#
_symmetry.space_group_name_H-M   'P 1'
#
loop_
_entity.id
_entity.type
_entity.pdbx_description
1 polymer ?
#
loop_
_entity_poly.entity_id
_entity_poly.type
_entity_poly.pdbx_seq_one_letter_code
_entity_poly.pdbx_strand_id
1 'polypeptide(L)'
;MADDELDELYSVKPDGFTALRSKLATAAGKRGDASGARRISAARKPTTAAWVVNRVVLRHKEAKRRLIELGDRLRGAHAALDGGRIRRLSTEQHALIEELGRTAFETAELTNPPAALREDVSSTLQAAIADPDVAARLGRLTKAERWSGFGGFGEAAAEPAPKSRDDDRHLDELRAALAAAEQAKSDAEEALSRRREELATAEQRHDEARRKLREAEQASREAAASVKEAKARLRAHS
;
A
#
# COMPACT_ATOMS: atom_id res chain seq x y z
N MET A 1 24.69 18.21 -14.76
CA MET A 1 25.28 17.70 -16.02
C MET A 1 24.80 16.27 -16.26
N ALA A 2 25.43 15.21 -15.72
CA ALA A 2 24.95 13.84 -15.95
C ALA A 2 23.59 13.53 -15.29
N ASP A 3 23.29 14.14 -14.14
CA ASP A 3 21.99 13.97 -13.48
C ASP A 3 20.84 14.61 -14.29
N ASP A 4 21.06 15.78 -14.89
CA ASP A 4 20.07 16.42 -15.76
C ASP A 4 19.84 15.61 -17.05
N GLU A 5 20.90 15.00 -17.60
CA GLU A 5 20.81 14.13 -18.79
C GLU A 5 20.09 12.81 -18.49
N LEU A 6 20.29 12.24 -17.29
CA LEU A 6 19.54 11.06 -16.84
C LEU A 6 18.07 11.40 -16.59
N ASP A 7 17.79 12.56 -16.01
CA ASP A 7 16.43 13.05 -15.80
C ASP A 7 15.72 13.29 -17.15
N GLU A 8 16.41 13.86 -18.14
CA GLU A 8 15.91 13.95 -19.51
C GLU A 8 15.61 12.55 -20.09
N LEU A 9 16.55 11.61 -19.91
CA LEU A 9 16.43 10.23 -20.40
C LEU A 9 15.26 9.46 -19.78
N TYR A 10 14.99 9.63 -18.48
CA TYR A 10 13.85 8.99 -17.81
C TYR A 10 12.53 9.73 -18.02
N SER A 11 12.54 10.94 -18.61
CA SER A 11 11.33 11.70 -18.94
C SER A 11 10.71 11.29 -20.30
N VAL A 12 11.50 10.74 -21.23
CA VAL A 12 11.00 10.36 -22.57
C VAL A 12 10.24 9.03 -22.56
N LYS A 13 9.30 8.89 -23.50
CA LYS A 13 8.53 7.64 -23.69
C LYS A 13 9.49 6.44 -23.82
N PRO A 14 9.15 5.25 -23.27
CA PRO A 14 10.05 4.10 -23.24
C PRO A 14 10.59 3.69 -24.63
N ASP A 15 9.85 3.94 -25.71
CA ASP A 15 10.27 3.62 -27.07
C ASP A 15 11.35 4.55 -27.61
N GLY A 16 11.38 5.80 -27.14
CA GLY A 16 12.44 6.76 -27.46
C GLY A 16 13.70 6.63 -26.58
N PHE A 17 13.62 5.84 -25.50
CA PHE A 17 14.68 5.75 -24.48
C PHE A 17 16.03 5.34 -25.06
N THR A 18 16.08 4.24 -25.82
CA THR A 18 17.35 3.71 -26.35
C THR A 18 18.02 4.68 -27.33
N ALA A 19 17.23 5.35 -28.17
CA ALA A 19 17.74 6.33 -29.13
C ALA A 19 18.34 7.55 -28.41
N LEU A 20 17.62 8.09 -27.41
CA LEU A 20 18.11 9.22 -26.63
C LEU A 20 19.34 8.83 -25.79
N ARG A 21 19.36 7.65 -25.18
CA ARG A 21 20.50 7.14 -24.41
C ARG A 21 21.78 7.13 -25.24
N SER A 22 21.71 6.60 -26.47
CA SER A 22 22.87 6.56 -27.37
C SER A 22 23.34 7.96 -27.78
N LYS A 23 22.39 8.88 -28.05
CA LYS A 23 22.69 10.28 -28.38
C LYS A 23 23.40 10.98 -27.22
N LEU A 24 22.86 10.88 -26.00
CA LEU A 24 23.41 11.51 -24.80
C LEU A 24 24.77 10.90 -24.41
N ALA A 25 24.92 9.58 -24.46
CA ALA A 25 26.21 8.94 -24.18
C ALA A 25 27.31 9.38 -25.18
N THR A 26 26.97 9.48 -26.47
CA THR A 26 27.89 9.98 -27.50
C THR A 26 28.25 11.44 -27.26
N ALA A 27 27.28 12.29 -26.92
CA ALA A 27 27.50 13.70 -26.63
C ALA A 27 28.41 13.88 -25.41
N ALA A 28 28.18 13.09 -24.35
CA ALA A 28 29.03 13.06 -23.15
C ALA A 28 30.48 12.65 -23.46
N GLY A 29 30.66 11.63 -24.31
CA GLY A 29 31.99 11.25 -24.79
C GLY A 29 32.69 12.35 -25.57
N LYS A 30 31.98 13.04 -26.49
CA LYS A 30 32.53 14.12 -27.31
C LYS A 30 32.99 15.33 -26.48
N ARG A 31 32.36 15.59 -25.34
CA ARG A 31 32.75 16.68 -24.42
C ARG A 31 33.77 16.25 -23.35
N GLY A 32 34.31 15.03 -23.43
CA GLY A 32 35.32 14.51 -22.50
C GLY A 32 34.78 13.95 -21.18
N ASP A 33 33.45 13.83 -21.02
CA ASP A 33 32.83 13.26 -19.81
C ASP A 33 32.67 11.74 -19.96
N ALA A 34 33.79 11.02 -19.84
CA ALA A 34 33.80 9.56 -19.94
C ALA A 34 32.97 8.89 -18.82
N SER A 35 32.95 9.47 -17.62
CA SER A 35 32.14 8.98 -16.49
C SER A 35 30.64 9.11 -16.75
N GLY A 36 30.20 10.27 -17.23
CA GLY A 36 28.80 10.52 -17.59
C GLY A 36 28.35 9.65 -18.76
N ALA A 37 29.19 9.52 -19.79
CA ALA A 37 28.92 8.62 -20.91
C ALA A 37 28.69 7.17 -20.45
N ARG A 38 29.54 6.66 -19.55
CA ARG A 38 29.38 5.31 -18.96
C ARG A 38 28.07 5.20 -18.19
N ARG A 39 27.77 6.15 -17.28
CA ARG A 39 26.53 6.17 -16.51
C ARG A 39 25.28 6.18 -17.39
N ILE A 40 25.27 7.03 -18.42
CA ILE A 40 24.15 7.13 -19.37
C ILE A 40 24.01 5.82 -20.15
N SER A 41 25.11 5.25 -20.64
CA SER A 41 25.07 3.99 -21.41
C SER A 41 24.57 2.80 -20.57
N ALA A 42 24.87 2.77 -19.27
CA ALA A 42 24.43 1.75 -18.34
C ALA A 42 22.95 1.90 -17.92
N ALA A 43 22.32 3.07 -18.16
CA ALA A 43 20.93 3.31 -17.79
C ALA A 43 20.00 2.31 -18.51
N ARG A 44 19.13 1.65 -17.73
CA ARG A 44 18.19 0.64 -18.24
C ARG A 44 16.85 1.28 -18.61
N LYS A 45 16.25 0.79 -19.70
CA LYS A 45 14.92 1.20 -20.16
C LYS A 45 13.88 0.94 -19.06
N PRO A 46 13.10 1.94 -18.64
CA PRO A 46 12.05 1.75 -17.66
C PRO A 46 10.86 0.98 -18.24
N THR A 47 10.12 0.26 -17.38
CA THR A 47 8.77 -0.20 -17.72
C THR A 47 7.81 0.98 -17.88
N THR A 48 6.66 0.78 -18.53
CA THR A 48 5.66 1.84 -18.72
C THR A 48 5.21 2.45 -17.40
N ALA A 49 4.92 1.64 -16.38
CA ALA A 49 4.52 2.12 -15.06
C ALA A 49 5.63 2.95 -14.38
N ALA A 50 6.88 2.47 -14.41
CA ALA A 50 8.03 3.20 -13.87
C ALA A 50 8.24 4.54 -14.57
N TRP A 51 8.10 4.57 -15.91
CA TRP A 51 8.18 5.79 -16.69
C TRP A 51 7.09 6.80 -16.32
N VAL A 52 5.83 6.37 -16.15
CA VAL A 52 4.72 7.26 -15.75
C VAL A 52 5.04 7.94 -14.41
N VAL A 53 5.51 7.17 -13.42
CA VAL A 53 5.88 7.70 -12.10
C VAL A 53 7.13 8.60 -12.17
N ASN A 54 8.15 8.22 -12.94
CA ASN A 54 9.33 9.06 -13.12
C ASN A 54 8.96 10.40 -13.73
N ARG A 55 8.11 10.40 -14.78
CA ARG A 55 7.71 11.62 -15.49
C ARG A 55 6.98 12.60 -14.59
N VAL A 56 6.05 12.14 -13.74
CA VAL A 56 5.33 13.04 -12.81
C VAL A 56 6.27 13.66 -11.78
N VAL A 57 7.22 12.89 -11.23
CA VAL A 57 8.17 13.40 -10.24
C VAL A 57 9.18 14.38 -10.84
N LEU A 58 9.63 14.12 -12.07
CA LEU A 58 10.57 14.99 -12.78
C LEU A 58 9.90 16.31 -13.23
N ARG A 59 8.60 16.30 -13.53
CA ARG A 59 7.82 17.50 -13.92
C ARG A 59 7.26 18.26 -12.72
N HIS A 60 6.88 17.55 -11.66
CA HIS A 60 6.31 18.10 -10.43
C HIS A 60 7.21 17.73 -9.25
N LYS A 61 8.26 18.53 -9.01
CA LYS A 61 9.22 18.29 -7.92
C LYS A 61 8.57 18.14 -6.54
N GLU A 62 7.43 18.80 -6.38
CA GLU A 62 6.57 18.76 -5.19
C GLU A 62 5.99 17.36 -4.90
N ALA A 63 5.75 16.55 -5.93
CA ALA A 63 5.17 15.21 -5.78
C ALA A 63 6.04 14.31 -4.89
N LYS A 64 7.35 14.26 -5.17
CA LYS A 64 8.31 13.47 -4.39
C LYS A 64 8.40 13.95 -2.94
N ARG A 65 8.40 15.26 -2.72
CA ARG A 65 8.44 15.83 -1.36
C ARG A 65 7.21 15.43 -0.55
N ARG A 66 6.01 15.55 -1.15
CA ARG A 66 4.74 15.19 -0.49
C ARG A 66 4.67 13.71 -0.11
N LEU A 67 5.17 12.81 -0.96
CA LEU A 67 5.24 11.37 -0.67
C LEU A 67 6.16 11.08 0.54
N ILE A 68 7.35 11.68 0.56
CA ILE A 68 8.33 11.52 1.64
C ILE A 68 7.76 12.04 2.96
N GLU A 69 7.23 13.28 2.95
CA GLU A 69 6.67 13.92 4.14
C GLU A 69 5.51 13.12 4.75
N LEU A 70 4.63 12.57 3.90
CA LEU A 70 3.55 11.71 4.36
C LEU A 70 4.08 10.39 4.95
N GLY A 71 5.09 9.79 4.34
CA GLY A 71 5.77 8.61 4.86
C GLY A 71 6.39 8.84 6.24
N ASP A 72 7.07 9.97 6.43
CA ASP A 72 7.65 10.38 7.72
C ASP A 72 6.58 10.58 8.79
N ARG A 73 5.48 11.26 8.45
CA ARG A 73 4.34 11.47 9.35
C ARG A 73 3.70 10.15 9.77
N LEU A 74 3.57 9.19 8.83
CA LEU A 74 3.05 7.84 9.10
C LEU A 74 3.98 7.06 10.03
N ARG A 75 5.28 7.00 9.72
CA ARG A 75 6.28 6.34 10.59
C ARG A 75 6.28 6.93 11.98
N GLY A 76 6.23 8.26 12.11
CA GLY A 76 6.13 8.94 13.40
C GLY A 76 4.85 8.58 14.17
N ALA A 77 3.70 8.48 13.49
CA ALA A 77 2.45 8.06 14.12
C ALA A 77 2.46 6.60 14.57
N HIS A 78 3.09 5.70 13.80
CA HIS A 78 3.31 4.30 14.17
C HIS A 78 4.25 4.18 15.37
N ALA A 79 5.37 4.90 15.38
CA ALA A 79 6.31 4.91 16.50
C ALA A 79 5.65 5.42 17.81
N ALA A 80 4.71 6.36 17.70
CA ALA A 80 3.92 6.87 18.82
C ALA A 80 2.69 6.02 19.18
N LEU A 81 2.41 4.95 18.43
CA LEU A 81 1.19 4.12 18.55
C LEU A 81 -0.12 4.93 18.49
N ASP A 82 -0.13 6.04 17.75
CA ASP A 82 -1.29 6.94 17.65
C ASP A 82 -2.26 6.45 16.55
N GLY A 83 -3.15 5.52 16.92
CA GLY A 83 -4.17 4.97 16.02
C GLY A 83 -5.15 6.00 15.44
N GLY A 84 -5.36 7.14 16.12
CA GLY A 84 -6.19 8.23 15.61
C GLY A 84 -5.49 8.99 14.48
N ARG A 85 -4.21 9.27 14.64
CA ARG A 85 -3.38 9.89 13.61
C ARG A 85 -3.10 8.94 12.45
N ILE A 86 -2.84 7.66 12.71
CA ILE A 86 -2.66 6.64 11.66
C ILE A 86 -3.88 6.63 10.73
N ARG A 87 -5.10 6.52 11.27
CA ARG A 87 -6.33 6.50 10.45
C ARG A 87 -6.48 7.74 9.57
N ARG A 88 -6.22 8.93 10.12
CA ARG A 88 -6.27 10.19 9.35
C ARG A 88 -5.22 10.23 8.24
N LEU A 89 -3.98 9.86 8.55
CA LEU A 89 -2.89 9.82 7.58
C LEU A 89 -3.10 8.75 6.49
N SER A 90 -3.73 7.63 6.82
CA SER A 90 -4.13 6.64 5.82
C SER A 90 -5.15 7.23 4.83
N THR A 91 -6.12 8.02 5.27
CA THR A 91 -7.03 8.72 4.36
C THR A 91 -6.29 9.73 3.48
N GLU A 92 -5.36 10.51 4.06
CA GLU A 92 -4.50 11.42 3.28
C GLU A 92 -3.64 10.68 2.25
N GLN A 93 -3.14 9.48 2.59
CA GLN A 93 -2.37 8.62 1.69
C GLN A 93 -3.19 8.20 0.47
N HIS A 94 -4.40 7.70 0.66
CA HIS A 94 -5.25 7.30 -0.47
C HIS A 94 -5.55 8.50 -1.37
N ALA A 95 -5.89 9.65 -0.80
CA ALA A 95 -6.16 10.86 -1.57
C ALA A 95 -4.94 11.34 -2.37
N LEU A 96 -3.75 11.32 -1.76
CA LEU A 96 -2.50 11.70 -2.43
C LEU A 96 -2.14 10.74 -3.58
N ILE A 97 -2.30 9.43 -3.38
CA ILE A 97 -2.02 8.43 -4.42
C ILE A 97 -2.96 8.62 -5.61
N GLU A 98 -4.26 8.80 -5.38
CA GLU A 98 -5.23 9.05 -6.44
C GLU A 98 -4.96 10.35 -7.20
N GLU A 99 -4.65 11.43 -6.47
CA GLU A 99 -4.29 12.72 -7.07
C GLU A 99 -3.05 12.59 -7.97
N LEU A 100 -1.96 12.05 -7.43
CA LEU A 100 -0.70 11.90 -8.16
C LEU A 100 -0.82 10.89 -9.30
N GLY A 101 -1.60 9.82 -9.13
CA GLY A 101 -1.90 8.85 -10.19
C GLY A 101 -2.56 9.53 -11.39
N ARG A 102 -3.62 10.32 -11.15
CA ARG A 102 -4.28 11.10 -12.20
C ARG A 102 -3.31 12.08 -12.88
N THR A 103 -2.57 12.87 -12.10
CA THR A 103 -1.58 13.81 -12.65
C THR A 103 -0.50 13.07 -13.44
N ALA A 104 -0.10 11.86 -13.04
CA ALA A 104 0.88 11.07 -13.76
C ALA A 104 0.37 10.63 -15.13
N PHE A 105 -0.88 10.19 -15.23
CA PHE A 105 -1.48 9.81 -16.52
C PHE A 105 -1.72 11.01 -17.45
N GLU A 106 -2.15 12.15 -16.89
CA GLU A 106 -2.27 13.41 -17.63
C GLU A 106 -0.91 13.86 -18.15
N THR A 107 0.11 13.87 -17.28
CA THR A 107 1.49 14.20 -17.66
C THR A 107 2.00 13.22 -18.71
N ALA A 108 1.62 11.94 -18.63
CA ALA A 108 2.01 10.91 -19.58
C ALA A 108 1.27 11.00 -20.93
N GLU A 109 0.27 11.88 -21.08
CA GLU A 109 -0.65 11.95 -22.23
C GLU A 109 -1.37 10.60 -22.48
N LEU A 110 -1.67 9.86 -21.41
CA LEU A 110 -2.35 8.56 -21.50
C LEU A 110 -3.83 8.72 -21.22
N THR A 111 -4.64 8.74 -22.26
CA THR A 111 -6.10 8.73 -22.16
C THR A 111 -6.59 7.31 -21.88
N ASN A 112 -7.26 7.10 -20.74
CA ASN A 112 -7.80 5.80 -20.29
C ASN A 112 -6.76 4.65 -20.24
N PRO A 113 -5.77 4.71 -19.33
CA PRO A 113 -4.78 3.65 -19.16
C PRO A 113 -5.44 2.30 -18.78
N PRO A 114 -4.84 1.14 -19.09
CA PRO A 114 -5.34 -0.16 -18.63
C PRO A 114 -5.37 -0.25 -17.09
N ALA A 115 -6.28 -1.06 -16.54
CA ALA A 115 -6.43 -1.21 -15.08
C ALA A 115 -5.12 -1.66 -14.40
N ALA A 116 -4.41 -2.63 -14.98
CA ALA A 116 -3.12 -3.12 -14.48
C ALA A 116 -2.07 -1.99 -14.40
N LEU A 117 -2.06 -1.06 -15.36
CA LEU A 117 -1.14 0.08 -15.34
C LEU A 117 -1.49 1.08 -14.23
N ARG A 118 -2.79 1.31 -13.98
CA ARG A 118 -3.26 2.13 -12.85
C ARG A 118 -2.82 1.52 -11.53
N GLU A 119 -3.03 0.22 -11.36
CA GLU A 119 -2.65 -0.51 -10.16
C GLU A 119 -1.13 -0.49 -9.91
N ASP A 120 -0.31 -0.71 -10.94
CA ASP A 120 1.15 -0.66 -10.82
C ASP A 120 1.66 0.74 -10.44
N VAL A 121 1.06 1.79 -10.99
CA VAL A 121 1.39 3.19 -10.64
C VAL A 121 1.00 3.47 -9.19
N SER A 122 -0.22 3.14 -8.78
CA SER A 122 -0.68 3.33 -7.39
C SER A 122 0.16 2.54 -6.40
N SER A 123 0.51 1.29 -6.72
CA SER A 123 1.37 0.44 -5.88
C SER A 123 2.78 1.01 -5.72
N THR A 124 3.34 1.59 -6.80
CA THR A 124 4.66 2.22 -6.76
C THR A 124 4.64 3.49 -5.89
N LEU A 125 3.60 4.32 -6.00
CA LEU A 125 3.42 5.50 -5.16
C LEU A 125 3.25 5.12 -3.69
N GLN A 126 2.47 4.07 -3.40
CA GLN A 126 2.33 3.53 -2.06
C GLN A 126 3.67 3.02 -1.51
N ALA A 127 4.45 2.31 -2.32
CA ALA A 127 5.79 1.84 -1.95
C ALA A 127 6.74 2.99 -1.62
N ALA A 128 6.68 4.09 -2.36
CA ALA A 128 7.48 5.27 -2.05
C ALA A 128 7.11 5.95 -0.72
N ILE A 129 5.85 5.86 -0.29
CA ILE A 129 5.43 6.38 1.02
C ILE A 129 5.95 5.48 2.14
N ALA A 130 5.88 4.16 1.93
CA ALA A 130 6.29 3.18 2.92
C ALA A 130 7.82 3.12 3.08
N ASP A 131 8.56 3.19 1.97
CA ASP A 131 9.99 2.96 1.89
C ASP A 131 10.76 4.21 1.38
N PRO A 132 11.61 4.83 2.23
CA PRO A 132 12.48 5.94 1.82
C PRO A 132 13.41 5.62 0.65
N ASP A 133 13.86 4.36 0.50
CA ASP A 133 14.76 3.96 -0.58
C ASP A 133 14.03 3.91 -1.92
N VAL A 134 12.76 3.50 -1.92
CA VAL A 134 11.88 3.63 -3.10
C VAL A 134 11.67 5.11 -3.43
N ALA A 135 11.35 5.93 -2.42
CA ALA A 135 11.17 7.37 -2.62
C ALA A 135 12.41 8.03 -3.22
N ALA A 136 13.61 7.69 -2.74
CA ALA A 136 14.88 8.21 -3.21
C ALA A 136 15.10 7.92 -4.71
N ARG A 137 14.69 6.73 -5.18
CA ARG A 137 14.83 6.29 -6.58
C ARG A 137 13.76 6.85 -7.52
N LEU A 138 12.69 7.49 -7.01
CA LEU A 138 11.70 8.15 -7.86
C LEU A 138 12.36 9.18 -8.79
N GLY A 139 11.99 9.11 -10.07
CA GLY A 139 12.62 9.85 -11.17
C GLY A 139 13.58 9.00 -11.99
N ARG A 140 14.03 7.85 -11.46
CA ARG A 140 14.99 6.93 -12.11
C ARG A 140 14.62 5.46 -11.93
N LEU A 141 13.36 5.17 -11.64
CA LEU A 141 12.87 3.79 -11.53
C LEU A 141 12.99 3.07 -12.88
N THR A 142 13.39 1.80 -12.84
CA THR A 142 13.45 0.93 -14.03
C THR A 142 12.27 -0.03 -14.11
N LYS A 143 11.63 -0.34 -12.99
CA LYS A 143 10.46 -1.21 -12.87
C LYS A 143 9.45 -0.61 -11.89
N ALA A 144 8.20 -1.09 -11.94
CA ALA A 144 7.22 -0.77 -10.92
C ALA A 144 7.66 -1.37 -9.59
N GLU A 145 7.38 -0.66 -8.51
CA GLU A 145 7.67 -1.10 -7.15
C GLU A 145 6.36 -1.52 -6.50
N ARG A 146 6.40 -2.54 -5.64
CA ARG A 146 5.25 -2.96 -4.84
C ARG A 146 5.69 -3.11 -3.40
N TRP A 147 4.90 -2.56 -2.51
CA TRP A 147 5.07 -2.77 -1.08
C TRP A 147 4.26 -3.99 -0.66
N SER A 148 4.92 -5.12 -0.41
CA SER A 148 4.32 -6.17 0.41
C SER A 148 4.35 -5.71 1.87
N GLY A 149 3.22 -5.78 2.57
CA GLY A 149 2.94 -5.14 3.87
C GLY A 149 3.80 -5.54 5.08
N PHE A 150 5.02 -6.02 4.88
CA PHE A 150 6.01 -6.29 5.93
C PHE A 150 7.41 -6.15 5.32
N GLY A 151 8.16 -5.13 5.75
CA GLY A 151 9.51 -4.87 5.27
C GLY A 151 10.35 -4.22 6.34
N GLY A 152 11.05 -5.04 7.13
CA GLY A 152 12.16 -4.61 7.95
C GLY A 152 13.37 -4.27 7.07
N PHE A 153 14.04 -3.18 7.43
CA PHE A 153 15.42 -2.79 7.12
C PHE A 153 16.05 -3.34 5.83
N GLY A 154 16.05 -2.46 4.82
CA GLY A 154 17.14 -2.20 3.87
C GLY A 154 17.98 -3.38 3.37
N GLU A 155 17.78 -3.73 2.10
CA GLU A 155 18.87 -4.30 1.32
C GLU A 155 18.91 -3.64 -0.06
N ALA A 156 19.93 -2.79 -0.22
CA ALA A 156 20.25 -2.10 -1.44
C ALA A 156 20.67 -3.09 -2.52
N ALA A 157 20.20 -2.84 -3.75
CA ALA A 157 20.49 -3.62 -4.94
C ALA A 157 22.01 -3.77 -5.19
N ALA A 158 22.48 -5.02 -5.26
CA ALA A 158 23.75 -5.41 -5.86
C ALA A 158 23.51 -6.25 -7.13
N GLU A 159 24.25 -5.93 -8.20
CA GLU A 159 24.25 -6.61 -9.50
C GLU A 159 24.90 -8.01 -9.45
N PRO A 160 24.56 -8.94 -10.37
CA PRO A 160 24.92 -10.35 -10.24
C PRO A 160 26.38 -10.62 -10.64
N ALA A 161 27.14 -11.22 -9.74
CA ALA A 161 28.43 -11.88 -9.98
C ALA A 161 28.23 -13.43 -9.92
N PRO A 162 29.20 -14.26 -10.35
CA PRO A 162 28.94 -15.66 -10.67
C PRO A 162 28.64 -16.49 -9.42
N LYS A 163 27.63 -17.36 -9.54
CA LYS A 163 27.01 -18.13 -8.45
C LYS A 163 28.05 -18.91 -7.65
N SER A 164 28.10 -18.65 -6.35
CA SER A 164 28.88 -19.43 -5.39
C SER A 164 27.94 -20.27 -4.52
N ARG A 165 28.46 -21.30 -3.84
CA ARG A 165 27.71 -22.22 -2.96
C ARG A 165 26.95 -21.51 -1.80
N ASP A 166 27.21 -20.24 -1.57
CA ASP A 166 26.46 -19.42 -0.60
C ASP A 166 25.08 -19.00 -1.11
N ASP A 167 24.90 -18.85 -2.43
CA ASP A 167 23.61 -18.47 -3.02
C ASP A 167 22.56 -19.58 -2.88
N ASP A 168 22.98 -20.85 -2.96
CA ASP A 168 22.07 -21.99 -2.81
C ASP A 168 21.56 -22.13 -1.37
N ARG A 169 22.39 -21.83 -0.36
CA ARG A 169 21.97 -21.81 1.05
C ARG A 169 21.01 -20.67 1.36
N HIS A 170 21.27 -19.48 0.80
CA HIS A 170 20.38 -18.33 0.96
C HIS A 170 19.00 -18.62 0.33
N LEU A 171 18.95 -19.26 -0.84
CA LEU A 171 17.69 -19.64 -1.49
C LEU A 171 16.87 -20.66 -0.69
N ASP A 172 17.52 -21.60 -0.02
CA ASP A 172 16.83 -22.58 0.83
C ASP A 172 16.33 -21.95 2.14
N GLU A 173 17.07 -21.01 2.72
CA GLU A 173 16.59 -20.20 3.87
C GLU A 173 15.38 -19.33 3.50
N LEU A 174 15.38 -18.71 2.33
CA LEU A 174 14.22 -17.94 1.83
C LEU A 174 13.00 -18.82 1.59
N ARG A 175 13.18 -20.04 1.07
CA ARG A 175 12.09 -21.00 0.89
C ARG A 175 11.51 -21.48 2.22
N ALA A 176 12.37 -21.75 3.20
CA ALA A 176 11.94 -22.12 4.54
C ALA A 176 11.18 -20.97 5.23
N ALA A 177 11.64 -19.73 5.07
CA ALA A 177 10.96 -18.54 5.59
C ALA A 177 9.60 -18.31 4.91
N LEU A 178 9.49 -18.52 3.60
CA LEU A 178 8.23 -18.43 2.87
C LEU A 178 7.22 -19.48 3.34
N ALA A 179 7.66 -20.74 3.49
CA ALA A 179 6.80 -21.81 3.98
C ALA A 179 6.31 -21.55 5.42
N ALA A 180 7.18 -21.03 6.29
CA ALA A 180 6.80 -20.65 7.65
C ALA A 180 5.79 -19.48 7.66
N ALA A 181 5.95 -18.51 6.76
CA ALA A 181 5.02 -17.39 6.62
C ALA A 181 3.65 -17.82 6.08
N GLU A 182 3.62 -18.75 5.11
CA GLU A 182 2.39 -19.33 4.59
C GLU A 182 1.65 -20.12 5.67
N GLN A 183 2.36 -20.90 6.48
CA GLN A 183 1.77 -21.61 7.61
C GLN A 183 1.19 -20.64 8.65
N ALA A 184 1.94 -19.61 9.03
CA ALA A 184 1.46 -18.60 9.98
C ALA A 184 0.22 -17.85 9.47
N LYS A 185 0.13 -17.61 8.16
CA LYS A 185 -1.06 -17.03 7.53
C LYS A 185 -2.26 -17.98 7.62
N SER A 186 -2.07 -19.26 7.29
CA SER A 186 -3.13 -20.27 7.40
C SER A 186 -3.66 -20.38 8.83
N ASP A 187 -2.77 -20.42 9.82
CA ASP A 187 -3.14 -20.50 11.23
C ASP A 187 -3.92 -19.25 11.70
N ALA A 188 -3.53 -18.06 11.19
CA ALA A 188 -4.24 -16.82 11.46
C ALA A 188 -5.63 -16.77 10.81
N GLU A 189 -5.77 -17.28 9.59
CA GLU A 189 -7.06 -17.39 8.90
C GLU A 189 -8.00 -18.36 9.62
N GLU A 190 -7.50 -19.50 10.08
CA GLU A 190 -8.26 -20.44 10.92
C GLU A 190 -8.68 -19.81 12.24
N ALA A 191 -7.77 -19.12 12.93
CA ALA A 191 -8.08 -18.44 14.18
C ALA A 191 -9.17 -17.37 13.98
N LEU A 192 -9.09 -16.62 12.88
CA LEU A 192 -10.10 -15.62 12.52
C LEU A 192 -11.46 -16.26 12.20
N SER A 193 -11.48 -17.41 11.52
CA SER A 193 -12.71 -18.17 11.26
C SER A 193 -13.36 -18.62 12.57
N ARG A 194 -12.58 -19.21 13.49
CA ARG A 194 -13.08 -19.64 14.81
C ARG A 194 -13.65 -18.47 15.60
N ARG A 195 -12.99 -17.30 15.60
CA ARG A 195 -13.48 -16.09 16.27
C ARG A 195 -14.79 -15.56 15.66
N ARG A 196 -14.97 -15.67 14.34
CA ARG A 196 -16.23 -15.29 13.69
C ARG A 196 -17.37 -16.22 14.07
N GLU A 197 -17.13 -17.52 14.15
CA GLU A 197 -18.12 -18.50 14.60
C GLU A 197 -18.51 -18.30 16.07
N GLU A 198 -17.53 -18.02 16.93
CA GLU A 198 -17.78 -17.66 18.33
C GLU A 198 -18.63 -16.39 18.46
N LEU A 199 -18.33 -15.35 17.67
CA LEU A 199 -19.10 -14.11 17.65
C LEU A 199 -20.54 -14.36 17.19
N ALA A 200 -20.74 -15.09 16.10
CA ALA A 200 -22.08 -15.43 15.60
C ALA A 200 -22.90 -16.21 16.65
N THR A 201 -22.26 -17.14 17.36
CA THR A 201 -22.89 -17.89 18.46
C THR A 201 -23.25 -16.98 19.64
N ALA A 202 -22.37 -16.03 19.98
CA ALA A 202 -22.62 -15.07 21.04
C ALA A 202 -23.77 -14.11 20.69
N GLU A 203 -23.86 -13.66 19.45
CA GLU A 203 -24.96 -12.83 18.93
C GLU A 203 -26.29 -13.56 19.00
N GLN A 204 -26.34 -14.83 18.57
CA GLN A 204 -27.56 -15.65 18.68
C GLN A 204 -28.03 -15.80 20.14
N ARG A 205 -27.10 -16.06 21.07
CA ARG A 205 -27.43 -16.16 22.51
C ARG A 205 -27.95 -14.83 23.06
N HIS A 206 -27.35 -13.72 22.65
CA HIS A 206 -27.79 -12.38 23.05
C HIS A 206 -29.20 -12.08 22.54
N ASP A 207 -29.51 -12.39 21.28
CA ASP A 207 -30.83 -12.16 20.71
C ASP A 207 -31.90 -13.06 21.33
N GLU A 208 -31.57 -14.32 21.64
CA GLU A 208 -32.45 -15.22 22.37
C GLU A 208 -32.72 -14.70 23.79
N ALA A 209 -31.69 -14.23 24.51
CA ALA A 209 -31.83 -13.64 25.83
C ALA A 209 -32.72 -12.38 25.80
N ARG A 210 -32.54 -11.52 24.78
CA ARG A 210 -33.40 -10.35 24.57
C ARG A 210 -34.86 -10.72 24.29
N ARG A 211 -35.10 -11.79 23.53
CA ARG A 211 -36.47 -12.27 23.27
C ARG A 211 -37.12 -12.73 24.58
N LYS A 212 -36.43 -13.57 25.36
CA LYS A 212 -36.92 -14.04 26.67
C LYS A 212 -37.20 -12.88 27.64
N LEU A 213 -36.34 -11.85 27.65
CA LEU A 213 -36.57 -10.66 28.45
C LEU A 213 -37.87 -9.95 28.06
N ARG A 214 -38.10 -9.73 26.76
CA ARG A 214 -39.34 -9.10 26.27
C ARG A 214 -40.60 -9.91 26.62
N GLU A 215 -40.54 -11.23 26.48
CA GLU A 215 -41.65 -12.13 26.86
C GLU A 215 -41.95 -12.05 28.36
N ALA A 216 -40.91 -12.07 29.21
CA ALA A 216 -41.07 -11.94 30.66
C ALA A 216 -41.62 -10.56 31.08
N GLU A 217 -41.16 -9.48 30.43
CA GLU A 217 -41.69 -8.13 30.66
C GLU A 217 -43.18 -8.03 30.28
N GLN A 218 -43.58 -8.64 29.17
CA GLN A 218 -44.97 -8.66 28.73
C GLN A 218 -45.85 -9.46 29.70
N ALA A 219 -45.43 -10.67 30.09
CA ALA A 219 -46.15 -11.47 31.07
C ALA A 219 -46.31 -10.76 32.42
N SER A 220 -45.27 -10.04 32.87
CA SER A 220 -45.32 -9.22 34.08
C SER A 220 -46.35 -8.07 33.97
N ARG A 221 -46.40 -7.39 32.81
CA ARG A 221 -47.40 -6.33 32.55
C ARG A 221 -48.83 -6.89 32.55
N GLU A 222 -49.05 -8.02 31.92
CA GLU A 222 -50.36 -8.69 31.86
C GLU A 222 -50.83 -9.14 33.26
N ALA A 223 -49.92 -9.75 34.05
CA ALA A 223 -50.21 -10.11 35.43
C ALA A 223 -50.55 -8.89 36.30
N ALA A 224 -49.79 -7.80 36.16
CA ALA A 224 -50.05 -6.55 36.88
C ALA A 224 -51.42 -5.94 36.50
N ALA A 225 -51.80 -5.99 35.22
CA ALA A 225 -53.11 -5.55 34.75
C ALA A 225 -54.25 -6.40 35.34
N SER A 226 -54.11 -7.73 35.33
CA SER A 226 -55.09 -8.66 35.91
C SER A 226 -55.30 -8.42 37.40
N VAL A 227 -54.22 -8.22 38.16
CA VAL A 227 -54.29 -7.88 39.60
C VAL A 227 -55.02 -6.55 39.82
N LYS A 228 -54.78 -5.55 38.98
CA LYS A 228 -55.45 -4.24 39.05
C LYS A 228 -56.95 -4.38 38.79
N GLU A 229 -57.35 -5.15 37.78
CA GLU A 229 -58.76 -5.43 37.47
C GLU A 229 -59.46 -6.20 38.59
N ALA A 230 -58.83 -7.25 39.13
CA ALA A 230 -59.38 -8.02 40.24
C ALA A 230 -59.62 -7.14 41.48
N LYS A 231 -58.66 -6.27 41.81
CA LYS A 231 -58.81 -5.27 42.90
C LYS A 231 -59.95 -4.28 42.62
N ALA A 232 -60.12 -3.84 41.38
CA ALA A 232 -61.21 -2.94 41.01
C ALA A 232 -62.60 -3.62 41.13
N ARG A 233 -62.74 -4.87 40.70
CA ARG A 233 -63.98 -5.65 40.84
C ARG A 233 -64.36 -5.88 42.30
N LEU A 234 -63.38 -6.18 43.15
CA LEU A 234 -63.59 -6.38 44.59
C LEU A 234 -64.13 -5.09 45.24
N ARG A 235 -63.56 -3.93 44.90
CA ARG A 235 -64.01 -2.61 45.36
C ARG A 235 -65.40 -2.22 44.87
N ALA A 236 -65.85 -2.74 43.73
CA ALA A 236 -67.18 -2.46 43.20
C ALA A 236 -68.29 -3.33 43.81
N HIS A 237 -67.93 -4.43 44.49
CA HIS A 237 -68.86 -5.36 45.17
C HIS A 237 -68.83 -5.23 46.69
N SER A 238 -68.09 -4.24 47.23
CA SER A 238 -68.08 -3.86 48.65
C SER A 238 -68.75 -2.50 48.80
#